data_AF-A0A4Q9RAU2-F1
#
_entry.id   AF-A0A4Q9RAU2-F1
#
_cell.length_a   1.000
_cell.length_b   1.000
_cell.length_c   1.000
_cell.angle_alpha   90.00
_cell.angle_beta   90.00
_cell.angle_gamma   90.00
#
_symmetry.space_group_name_H-M   'P 1'
#
loop_
_entity.id
_entity.type
_entity.pdbx_description
1 polymer ?
#
loop_
_entity_poly.entity_id
_entity_poly.type
_entity_poly.pdbx_seq_one_letter_code
_entity_poly.pdbx_strand_id
1 'polypeptide(L)' 'MCIRRAGRTTPIQEFRQTPEGRLALIKKLGQQVACVVLEATGIYYLDLAVALHRAGLPVAVINP' A
#
# COMPACT_ATOMS: atom_id res chain seq x y z
N MET A 1 -2.62 -3.51 -6.12
CA MET A 1 -3.27 -3.34 -4.81
C MET A 1 -4.66 -3.94 -4.85
N CYS A 2 -5.07 -4.66 -3.81
CA CYS A 2 -6.47 -4.95 -3.52
C CYS A 2 -6.78 -4.50 -2.08
N ILE A 3 -8.06 -4.25 -1.78
CA ILE A 3 -8.52 -3.93 -0.42
C ILE A 3 -9.40 -5.08 0.04
N ARG A 4 -9.10 -5.62 1.23
CA ARG A 4 -9.96 -6.60 1.89
C ARG A 4 -10.80 -5.93 2.96
N ARG A 5 -12.12 -6.07 2.89
CA ARG A 5 -13.08 -5.53 3.87
C ARG A 5 -14.19 -6.54 4.11
N ALA A 6 -14.46 -6.87 5.38
CA ALA A 6 -15.50 -7.83 5.77
C ALA A 6 -15.43 -9.15 4.98
N GLY A 7 -14.23 -9.71 4.85
CA GLY A 7 -14.00 -10.98 4.14
C GLY A 7 -14.00 -10.89 2.61
N ARG A 8 -14.40 -9.76 2.01
CA ARG A 8 -14.42 -9.56 0.55
C ARG A 8 -13.20 -8.80 0.07
N THR A 9 -12.69 -9.18 -1.09
CA THR A 9 -11.53 -8.55 -1.73
C THR A 9 -11.98 -7.77 -2.97
N THR A 10 -11.54 -6.52 -3.09
CA THR A 10 -11.81 -5.72 -4.31
C THR A 10 -11.00 -6.25 -5.49
N PRO A 11 -11.43 -5.98 -6.74
CA PRO A 11 -10.58 -6.18 -7.90
C PRO A 11 -9.21 -5.52 -7.76
N ILE A 12 -8.21 -6.13 -8.38
CA ILE A 12 -6.85 -5.59 -8.41
C ILE A 12 -6.88 -4.24 -9.14
N GLN A 13 -6.23 -3.25 -8.52
CA GLN A 13 -5.94 -1.95 -9.10
C GLN A 13 -4.44 -1.72 -9.13
N GLU A 14 -3.96 -1.15 -10.22
CA GLU A 14 -2.55 -0.84 -10.44
C GLU A 14 -2.27 0.64 -10.21
N PHE A 15 -1.11 0.92 -9.63
CA PHE A 15 -0.57 2.26 -9.47
C PHE A 15 0.89 2.20 -9.91
N ARG A 16 1.33 3.18 -10.70
CA ARG A 16 2.72 3.24 -11.13
C ARG A 16 3.64 3.48 -9.93
N GLN A 17 4.83 2.88 -9.95
CA GLN A 17 5.87 3.07 -8.94
C GLN A 17 6.62 4.39 -9.16
N THR A 18 5.88 5.51 -9.21
CA THR A 18 6.42 6.88 -9.29
C THR A 18 5.93 7.68 -8.07
N PRO A 19 6.54 8.84 -7.75
CA PRO A 19 6.04 9.70 -6.68
C PRO A 19 4.54 10.02 -6.80
N GLU A 20 4.05 10.31 -8.01
CA GLU A 20 2.65 10.64 -8.29
C GLU A 20 1.75 9.42 -8.08
N GLY A 21 2.18 8.23 -8.53
CA GLY A 21 1.43 6.99 -8.33
C GLY A 21 1.33 6.59 -6.86
N ARG A 22 2.37 6.84 -6.07
CA ARG A 22 2.36 6.64 -4.60
C ARG A 22 1.38 7.58 -3.91
N LEU A 23 1.36 8.86 -4.29
CA LEU A 23 0.39 9.83 -3.77
C LEU A 23 -1.05 9.45 -4.13
N ALA A 24 -1.28 9.01 -5.37
CA ALA A 24 -2.59 8.54 -5.81
C ALA A 24 -3.06 7.32 -5.00
N LEU A 25 -2.15 6.38 -4.72
CA LEU A 25 -2.41 5.22 -3.87
C LEU A 25 -2.76 5.63 -2.43
N ILE A 26 -1.96 6.50 -1.81
CA ILE A 26 -2.22 7.00 -0.44
C ILE A 26 -3.58 7.69 -0.36
N LYS A 27 -3.91 8.53 -1.33
CA LYS A 27 -5.22 9.20 -1.42
C LYS A 27 -6.36 8.19 -1.56
N LYS A 28 -6.16 7.10 -2.30
CA LYS A 28 -7.15 6.03 -2.49
C LYS A 28 -7.39 5.23 -1.20
N LEU A 29 -6.34 4.95 -0.44
CA LEU A 29 -6.41 4.21 0.82
C LEU A 29 -7.20 5.00 1.88
N GLY A 30 -6.90 6.29 2.04
CA GLY A 30 -7.53 7.12 3.08
C GLY A 30 -7.20 6.66 4.50
N GLN A 31 -7.74 7.34 5.52
CA GLN A 31 -7.36 7.12 6.93
C GLN A 31 -7.99 5.89 7.60
N GLN A 32 -8.92 5.19 6.95
CA GLN A 32 -9.66 4.05 7.52
C GLN A 32 -9.00 2.69 7.25
N VAL A 33 -7.75 2.67 6.80
CA VAL A 33 -7.02 1.43 6.52
C VAL A 33 -6.38 0.92 7.79
N ALA A 34 -6.72 -0.31 8.19
CA ALA A 34 -6.17 -0.94 9.38
C ALA A 34 -4.67 -1.25 9.24
N CYS A 35 -4.24 -1.75 8.08
CA CYS A 35 -2.83 -2.01 7.77
C CYS A 35 -2.66 -2.21 6.26
N VAL A 36 -1.57 -1.68 5.71
CA VAL A 36 -1.09 -1.98 4.36
C VAL A 36 -0.03 -3.06 4.45
N VAL A 37 -0.29 -4.20 3.81
CA VAL A 37 0.65 -5.31 3.74
C VAL A 37 1.34 -5.30 2.38
N LEU A 38 2.66 -5.26 2.38
CA LEU A 38 3.50 -5.33 1.18
C LEU A 38 4.22 -6.68 1.16
N GLU A 39 4.03 -7.44 0.09
CA GLU A 39 4.87 -8.61 -0.21
C GLU A 39 6.11 -8.13 -0.97
N ALA A 40 7.29 -8.50 -0.50
CA ALA A 40 8.54 -8.02 -1.08
C ALA A 40 9.61 -9.12 -1.10
N THR A 41 10.27 -9.28 -2.26
CA THR A 41 11.44 -10.16 -2.46
C THR A 41 12.74 -9.37 -2.74
N GLY A 42 12.71 -8.03 -2.58
CA GLY A 42 13.80 -7.11 -2.86
C GLY A 42 13.43 -5.67 -2.46
N ILE A 43 14.26 -4.66 -2.75
CA ILE A 43 14.11 -3.30 -2.19
C ILE A 43 13.00 -2.43 -2.82
N TYR A 44 12.31 -2.91 -3.87
CA TYR A 44 11.37 -2.11 -4.66
C TYR A 44 10.18 -1.54 -3.86
N TYR A 45 9.87 -2.11 -2.69
CA TYR A 45 8.82 -1.63 -1.79
C TYR A 45 9.25 -0.41 -0.95
N LEU A 46 10.55 -0.14 -0.80
CA LEU A 46 11.08 0.76 0.22
C LEU A 46 10.49 2.17 0.14
N ASP A 47 10.55 2.79 -1.04
CA ASP A 47 9.99 4.14 -1.24
C ASP A 47 8.50 4.20 -0.92
N LEU A 48 7.75 3.16 -1.29
CA LEU A 48 6.32 3.09 -1.03
C LEU A 48 6.06 2.92 0.48
N ALA A 49 6.80 2.04 1.16
CA ALA A 49 6.67 1.83 2.59
C ALA A 49 6.97 3.11 3.39
N VAL A 50 8.02 3.85 2.99
CA VAL A 50 8.37 5.15 3.59
C VAL A 50 7.26 6.17 3.34
N ALA A 51 6.71 6.25 2.13
CA ALA A 51 5.62 7.17 1.80
C ALA A 51 4.35 6.87 2.61
N LEU A 52 3.98 5.59 2.74
CA LEU A 52 2.84 5.13 3.55
C LEU A 52 3.03 5.48 5.03
N HIS A 53 4.21 5.20 5.58
CA HIS A 53 4.53 5.52 6.97
C HIS A 53 4.46 7.03 7.23
N ARG A 54 5.04 7.85 6.35
CA ARG A 54 4.95 9.33 6.43
C ARG A 54 3.53 9.85 6.32
N ALA A 55 2.65 9.15 5.61
CA ALA A 55 1.23 9.47 5.52
C ALA A 55 0.42 9.01 6.75
N GLY A 56 1.07 8.43 7.77
CA GLY A 56 0.42 7.94 8.98
C GLY A 56 -0.33 6.62 8.79
N LEU A 57 -0.10 5.91 7.69
CA LEU A 57 -0.74 4.62 7.42
C LEU A 57 0.08 3.48 8.04
N PRO A 58 -0.54 2.57 8.82
CA PRO A 58 0.14 1.39 9.32
C PRO A 58 0.61 0.53 8.15
N VAL A 59 1.88 0.13 8.17
CA VAL A 59 2.50 -0.66 7.10
C VAL A 59 3.24 -1.86 7.68
N ALA A 60 3.05 -3.02 7.06
CA ALA A 60 3.76 -4.26 7.33
C ALA A 60 4.38 -4.77 6.03
N VAL A 61 5.61 -5.29 6.12
CA VAL A 61 6.29 -5.90 4.99
C VAL A 61 6.46 -7.39 5.30
N ILE A 62 5.99 -8.23 4.39
CA ILE A 62 6.16 -9.67 4.45
C ILE A 62 7.17 -10.04 3.38
N ASN A 63 8.25 -10.69 3.82
CA ASN A 63 9.26 -11.28 2.94
C ASN A 63 9.09 -12.80 3.00
N PRO A 64 8.52 -13.43 1.96
CA PRO A 64 8.36 -14.89 1.91
C PRO A 64 9.69 -15.63 1.75
#